data_AF-A0AA39JNA5-F1
#
_entry.id   AF-A0AA39JNA5-F1
#
_cell.length_a   1.000
_cell.length_b   1.000
_cell.length_c   1.000
_cell.angle_alpha   90.00
_cell.angle_beta   90.00
_cell.angle_gamma   90.00
#
_symmetry.space_group_name_H-M   'P 1'
#
loop_
_entity.id
_entity.type
_entity.pdbx_description
1 polymer ?
#
loop_
_entity_poly.entity_id
_entity_poly.type
_entity_poly.pdbx_seq_one_letter_code
_entity_poly.pdbx_strand_id
1 'polypeptide(L)'
;MTPTTIFWPTDLVKPGFCFGWRRPAWCVAGRLAVDTISEAKAAIEILSVSPAYRSLRDACGEDPVIFGKFTCERKKKITVPIFHFPVPKDYIVVYYYRHLPTTLRFYSLEALRLDYHAQEQYSPSVSADASALNYAAFRVSGSSSGINDMVVDQFNAAHTVEDLLQNYLYPSEPLLKTDILWTLFDLSWKKISPSLALFSNFLTVVCNAPVFLSFILKDLSAIFQQIDIRTEQADFFTAEVSPLRNRGKTPTSLYSVRYINFFNTVWLLLNDITIGSAIGSFLCDNHVVLASMLNSMVDNILIQWTQWVLHWLDSWPAGLKLNTELSRFYSQTFIDLIAMWGRVLQWVAPHLPAIIYLFGVASWGGATLSISLFSDLLAILTAHIYVCYFISNAVYARLLTTAGSLWNIFRGKRYNALRNRTDTWEYDIDQLLFGTILFTLLAFLFPTVLVYYSLFALLRLAIILVQACLETQLAFMNHFPLFALMLRVKDPWRLPGGIYFILDRNEHFLVIKSQPVPFSSIFFQYIRLSSRLASHYNPLRLLGRLLTGKLLKPIPRYSIRYSKSTGKREE
;
A
#
# COMPACT_ATOMS: atom_id res chain seq x y z
N MET A 1 5.32 25.53 41.28
CA MET A 1 5.81 25.88 39.93
C MET A 1 6.44 24.64 39.34
N THR A 2 6.13 24.27 38.11
CA THR A 2 6.83 23.17 37.43
C THR A 2 8.26 23.61 37.14
N PRO A 3 9.29 22.80 37.45
CA PRO A 3 10.67 23.17 37.16
C PRO A 3 10.86 23.36 35.65
N THR A 4 11.66 24.36 35.27
CA THR A 4 11.91 24.64 33.85
C THR A 4 12.86 23.59 33.28
N THR A 5 12.49 22.95 32.19
CA THR A 5 13.35 21.94 31.54
C THR A 5 14.30 22.62 30.55
N ILE A 6 15.60 22.33 30.68
CA ILE A 6 16.66 22.78 29.79
C ILE A 6 17.17 21.56 29.01
N PHE A 7 16.95 21.55 27.71
CA PHE A 7 17.49 20.53 26.82
C PHE A 7 18.90 20.90 26.38
N TRP A 8 19.88 20.07 26.76
CA TRP A 8 21.30 20.33 26.53
C TRP A 8 21.93 19.30 25.56
N PRO A 9 22.63 19.74 24.50
CA PRO A 9 23.36 18.85 23.61
C PRO A 9 24.53 18.13 24.30
N THR A 10 24.61 16.82 24.13
CA THR A 10 25.70 15.98 24.69
C THR A 10 27.08 16.24 24.11
N ASP A 11 27.16 16.80 22.90
CA ASP A 11 28.39 17.04 22.15
C ASP A 11 28.99 18.44 22.38
N LEU A 12 28.28 19.34 23.09
CA LEU A 12 28.79 20.64 23.49
C LEU A 12 29.73 20.51 24.70
N VAL A 13 31.04 20.53 24.43
CA VAL A 13 32.11 20.40 25.44
C VAL A 13 32.95 21.68 25.59
N LYS A 14 33.05 22.51 24.54
CA LYS A 14 33.89 23.71 24.53
C LYS A 14 33.10 24.93 25.02
N PRO A 15 33.71 25.82 25.83
CA PRO A 15 33.05 27.04 26.28
C PRO A 15 32.75 27.99 25.11
N GLY A 16 31.73 28.83 25.27
CA GLY A 16 31.33 29.81 24.26
C GLY A 16 29.99 30.46 24.59
N PHE A 17 29.43 31.20 23.63
CA PHE A 17 28.05 31.68 23.71
C PHE A 17 27.10 30.59 23.23
N CYS A 18 26.17 30.16 24.09
CA CYS A 18 25.13 29.22 23.69
C CYS A 18 23.89 29.96 23.18
N PHE A 19 23.27 29.38 22.16
CA PHE A 19 22.05 29.90 21.54
C PHE A 19 21.03 28.77 21.36
N GLY A 20 19.76 29.14 21.20
CA GLY A 20 18.67 28.19 20.97
C GLY A 20 17.31 28.81 21.20
N TRP A 21 16.31 28.02 21.58
CA TRP A 21 14.92 28.48 21.68
C TRP A 21 14.43 28.50 23.13
N ARG A 22 13.68 29.54 23.50
CA ARG A 22 13.10 29.68 24.86
C ARG A 22 11.74 29.00 25.00
N ARG A 23 11.02 28.85 23.90
CA ARG A 23 9.66 28.31 23.85
C ARG A 23 9.61 27.07 22.95
N PRO A 24 8.78 26.07 23.31
CA PRO A 24 7.94 26.00 24.50
C PRO A 24 8.72 25.56 25.77
N ALA A 25 9.95 25.11 25.59
CA ALA A 25 10.93 24.83 26.64
C ALA A 25 12.30 25.40 26.23
N TRP A 26 13.26 25.47 27.16
CA TRP A 26 14.61 25.94 26.84
C TRP A 26 15.37 24.85 26.09
N CYS A 27 15.51 24.99 24.77
CA CYS A 27 16.28 24.08 23.93
C CYS A 27 17.57 24.75 23.48
N VAL A 28 18.72 24.26 23.93
CA VAL A 28 20.02 24.75 23.48
C VAL A 28 20.37 24.08 22.15
N ALA A 29 20.57 24.88 21.11
CA ALA A 29 20.82 24.41 19.76
C ALA A 29 22.31 24.15 19.50
N GLY A 30 23.19 25.05 19.97
CA GLY A 30 24.62 24.98 19.69
C GLY A 30 25.44 26.08 20.37
N ARG A 31 26.70 26.23 19.93
CA ARG A 31 27.62 27.28 20.40
C ARG A 31 28.11 28.17 19.27
N LEU A 32 28.39 29.41 19.61
CA LEU A 32 29.13 30.36 18.79
C LEU A 32 30.50 30.62 19.42
N ALA A 33 31.56 30.48 18.62
CA ALA A 33 32.94 30.70 19.01
C ALA A 33 33.32 32.17 18.78
N VAL A 34 32.66 33.07 19.51
CA VAL A 34 32.74 34.52 19.30
C VAL A 34 33.08 35.19 20.64
N ASP A 35 33.85 36.28 20.61
CA ASP A 35 34.35 36.93 21.82
C ASP A 35 33.35 37.94 22.42
N THR A 36 32.56 38.60 21.57
CA THR A 36 31.57 39.61 22.00
C THR A 36 30.12 39.13 21.82
N ILE A 37 29.24 39.55 22.74
CA ILE A 37 27.80 39.26 22.64
C ILE A 37 27.13 39.96 21.45
N SER A 38 27.68 41.10 21.01
CA SER A 38 27.18 41.90 19.89
C SER A 38 27.37 41.17 18.56
N GLU A 39 28.56 40.62 18.32
CA GLU A 39 28.83 39.79 17.13
C GLU A 39 27.95 38.54 17.10
N ALA A 40 27.77 37.89 18.26
CA ALA A 40 26.92 36.72 18.34
C ALA A 40 25.45 37.07 18.02
N LYS A 41 24.93 38.22 18.50
CA LYS A 41 23.57 38.69 18.15
C LYS A 41 23.45 39.02 16.66
N ALA A 42 24.45 39.67 16.08
CA ALA A 42 24.48 39.98 14.65
C ALA A 42 24.42 38.70 13.78
N ALA A 43 25.10 37.62 14.19
CA ALA A 43 25.05 36.34 13.47
C ALA A 43 23.63 35.74 13.44
N ILE A 44 22.88 35.84 14.54
CA ILE A 44 21.49 35.38 14.62
C ILE A 44 20.56 36.26 13.76
N GLU A 45 20.75 37.58 13.75
CA GLU A 45 19.97 38.49 12.91
C GLU A 45 20.19 38.20 11.41
N ILE A 46 21.40 37.85 11.01
CA ILE A 46 21.70 37.44 9.62
C ILE A 46 21.01 36.10 9.29
N LEU A 47 21.02 35.15 10.23
CA LEU A 47 20.34 33.86 10.06
C LEU A 47 18.83 34.03 9.89
N SER A 48 18.18 34.90 10.67
CA SER A 48 16.72 35.08 10.60
C SER A 48 16.24 35.63 9.24
N VAL A 49 17.13 36.35 8.54
CA VAL A 49 16.89 36.86 7.17
C VAL A 49 17.23 35.81 6.10
N SER A 50 18.01 34.79 6.44
CA SER A 50 18.48 33.77 5.47
C SER A 50 17.32 32.95 4.87
N PRO A 51 17.30 32.77 3.53
CA PRO A 51 16.32 31.93 2.87
C PRO A 51 16.46 30.44 3.25
N ALA A 52 17.64 30.01 3.70
CA ALA A 52 17.86 28.62 4.13
C ALA A 52 17.15 28.33 5.46
N TYR A 53 17.17 29.28 6.40
CA TYR A 53 16.55 29.11 7.72
C TYR A 53 15.03 29.27 7.70
N ARG A 54 14.47 30.00 6.72
CA ARG A 54 13.01 30.28 6.64
C ARG A 54 12.13 29.03 6.78
N SER A 55 12.52 27.93 6.13
CA SER A 55 11.79 26.65 6.19
C SER A 55 11.86 25.96 7.56
N LEU A 56 12.98 26.10 8.27
CA LEU A 56 13.19 25.56 9.61
C LEU A 56 12.52 26.41 10.68
N ARG A 57 12.41 27.73 10.44
CA ARG A 57 11.73 28.66 11.33
C ARG A 57 10.28 28.27 11.56
N ASP A 58 9.56 27.85 10.52
CA ASP A 58 8.16 27.44 10.63
C ASP A 58 8.00 26.18 11.51
N ALA A 59 8.93 25.23 11.40
CA ALA A 59 8.93 24.02 12.23
C ALA A 59 9.39 24.30 13.69
N CYS A 60 10.37 25.18 13.88
CA CYS A 60 10.90 25.55 15.19
C CYS A 60 10.09 26.65 15.91
N GLY A 61 9.12 27.25 15.20
CA GLY A 61 8.17 28.32 15.56
C GLY A 61 8.73 29.70 15.90
N GLU A 62 9.96 29.82 16.39
CA GLU A 62 10.61 31.11 16.69
C GLU A 62 12.07 31.15 16.18
N ASP A 63 12.64 32.36 16.09
CA ASP A 63 14.07 32.55 15.79
C ASP A 63 14.92 32.20 17.03
N PRO A 64 16.13 31.62 16.87
CA PRO A 64 16.98 31.31 18.00
C PRO A 64 17.44 32.59 18.70
N VAL A 65 17.66 32.51 20.01
CA VAL A 65 18.10 33.62 20.87
C VAL A 65 19.38 33.20 21.58
N ILE A 66 20.25 34.17 21.85
CA ILE A 66 21.43 33.95 22.69
C ILE A 66 21.01 33.89 24.15
N PHE A 67 21.39 32.81 24.83
CA PHE A 67 21.17 32.67 26.27
C PHE A 67 22.27 33.37 27.06
N GLY A 68 23.53 33.12 26.70
CA GLY A 68 24.70 33.68 27.38
C GLY A 68 25.92 32.76 27.30
N LYS A 69 26.95 33.09 28.08
CA LYS A 69 28.20 32.34 28.11
C LYS A 69 28.06 31.11 29.01
N PHE A 70 28.64 30.00 28.60
CA PHE A 70 28.70 28.78 29.41
C PHE A 70 30.13 28.24 29.45
N THR A 71 30.41 27.48 30.50
CA THR A 71 31.58 26.59 30.58
C THR A 71 31.12 25.18 30.86
N CYS A 72 31.95 24.18 30.56
CA CYS A 72 31.64 22.79 30.84
C CYS A 72 32.58 22.26 31.91
N GLU A 73 32.03 21.63 32.94
CA GLU A 73 32.77 20.79 33.86
C GLU A 73 32.62 19.33 33.41
N ARG A 74 33.73 18.60 33.29
CA ARG A 74 33.70 17.20 32.87
C ARG A 74 33.51 16.30 34.09
N LYS A 75 32.32 15.72 34.25
CA LYS A 75 32.04 14.68 35.26
C LYS A 75 32.02 13.32 34.59
N LYS A 76 33.10 12.55 34.77
CA LYS A 76 33.30 11.21 34.19
C LYS A 76 32.97 11.13 32.68
N LYS A 77 31.77 10.66 32.33
CA LYS A 77 31.31 10.37 30.95
C LYS A 77 30.55 11.52 30.27
N ILE A 78 30.06 12.51 31.02
CA ILE A 78 29.21 13.60 30.48
C ILE A 78 29.76 14.96 30.92
N THR A 79 29.60 15.97 30.06
CA THR A 79 29.91 17.36 30.37
C THR A 79 28.69 18.06 30.98
N VAL A 80 28.88 18.62 32.16
CA VAL A 80 27.86 19.39 32.87
C VAL A 80 28.03 20.86 32.51
N PRO A 81 26.98 21.53 32.01
CA PRO A 81 27.04 22.95 31.72
C PRO A 81 26.98 23.77 33.02
N ILE A 82 27.90 24.72 33.14
CA ILE A 82 27.88 25.79 34.13
C ILE A 82 27.47 27.06 33.39
N PHE A 83 26.30 27.59 33.74
CA PHE A 83 25.69 28.74 33.11
C PHE A 83 26.17 30.05 33.76
N HIS A 84 26.72 30.97 32.96
CA HIS A 84 27.10 32.31 33.42
C HIS A 84 26.07 33.37 33.02
N PHE A 85 24.79 33.01 33.06
CA PHE A 85 23.66 33.86 32.70
C PHE A 85 22.45 33.53 33.58
N PRO A 86 21.42 34.39 33.61
CA PRO A 86 20.26 34.17 34.46
C PRO A 86 19.49 32.91 34.01
N VAL A 87 19.49 31.88 34.85
CA VAL A 87 18.71 30.64 34.67
C VAL A 87 17.62 30.61 35.76
N PRO A 88 16.41 30.08 35.49
CA PRO A 88 15.38 29.89 36.51
C PRO A 88 15.92 29.15 37.74
N LYS A 89 15.43 29.48 38.94
CA LYS A 89 15.92 28.89 40.21
C LYS A 89 15.68 27.38 40.31
N ASP A 90 14.55 26.89 39.77
CA ASP A 90 14.21 25.47 39.70
C ASP A 90 14.28 25.00 38.24
N TYR A 91 15.37 24.32 37.87
CA TYR A 91 15.56 23.77 36.53
C TYR A 91 16.01 22.31 36.54
N ILE A 92 15.67 21.59 35.46
CA ILE A 92 16.13 20.22 35.20
C ILE A 92 16.87 20.23 33.87
N VAL A 93 18.08 19.65 33.84
CA VAL A 93 18.84 19.48 32.60
C VAL A 93 18.55 18.09 32.03
N VAL A 94 18.06 18.07 30.79
CA VAL A 94 17.83 16.85 30.02
C VAL A 94 18.74 16.85 28.82
N TYR A 95 19.51 15.79 28.65
CA TYR A 95 20.50 15.70 27.60
C TYR A 95 19.90 15.08 26.33
N TYR A 96 20.29 15.60 25.17
CA TYR A 96 19.94 15.00 23.88
C TYR A 96 21.15 14.94 22.95
N TYR A 97 21.08 14.07 21.95
CA TYR A 97 22.13 13.95 20.94
C TYR A 97 21.74 14.71 19.68
N ARG A 98 22.61 15.59 19.19
CA ARG A 98 22.41 16.32 17.94
C ARG A 98 22.85 15.45 16.76
N HIS A 99 21.90 14.99 15.96
CA HIS A 99 22.21 14.19 14.79
C HIS A 99 22.68 15.05 13.62
N LEU A 100 23.75 14.61 12.97
CA LEU A 100 24.21 15.20 11.71
C LEU A 100 23.14 15.02 10.63
N PRO A 101 22.80 16.06 9.84
CA PRO A 101 21.80 15.96 8.79
C PRO A 101 22.09 14.83 7.81
N THR A 102 23.38 14.60 7.50
CA THR A 102 23.90 13.55 6.61
C THR A 102 23.48 12.14 7.01
N THR A 103 23.30 11.88 8.30
CA THR A 103 22.97 10.55 8.83
C THR A 103 21.50 10.18 8.68
N LEU A 104 20.61 11.14 8.44
CA LEU A 104 19.15 10.98 8.42
C LEU A 104 18.59 10.34 9.70
N ARG A 105 19.29 10.48 10.83
CA ARG A 105 18.79 10.14 12.16
C ARG A 105 18.11 11.37 12.74
N PHE A 106 16.95 11.19 13.33
CA PHE A 106 16.17 12.26 13.93
C PHE A 106 15.23 11.70 15.00
N TYR A 107 14.71 12.58 15.85
CA TYR A 107 13.71 12.23 16.85
C TYR A 107 12.30 12.47 16.30
N SER A 108 11.35 11.64 16.73
CA SER A 108 9.93 11.83 16.48
C SER A 108 9.14 11.29 17.67
N LEU A 109 8.03 11.95 18.01
CA LEU A 109 7.12 11.49 19.07
C LEU A 109 6.19 10.40 18.57
N GLU A 110 5.80 10.48 17.30
CA GLU A 110 4.97 9.48 16.65
C GLU A 110 5.80 8.52 15.82
N ALA A 111 5.23 7.34 15.53
CA ALA A 111 5.86 6.42 14.59
C ALA A 111 5.85 7.02 13.18
N LEU A 112 7.02 7.05 12.53
CA LEU A 112 7.16 7.55 11.17
C LEU A 112 6.19 6.80 10.23
N ARG A 113 5.16 7.52 9.76
CA ARG A 113 4.22 7.00 8.76
C ARG A 113 4.84 7.19 7.39
N LEU A 114 5.01 6.08 6.66
CA LEU A 114 5.58 6.08 5.31
C LEU A 114 4.56 6.52 4.24
N ASP A 115 3.33 6.87 4.64
CA ASP A 115 2.26 7.31 3.75
C ASP A 115 2.42 8.77 3.34
N TYR A 116 2.81 8.98 2.08
CA TYR A 116 2.99 10.30 1.49
C TYR A 116 1.73 11.18 1.57
N HIS A 117 0.53 10.64 1.35
CA HIS A 117 -0.73 11.42 1.36
C HIS A 117 -1.42 11.54 2.72
N ALA A 118 -0.98 10.80 3.75
CA ALA A 118 -1.53 10.97 5.10
C ALA A 118 -0.99 12.22 5.81
N GLN A 119 0.11 12.80 5.31
CA GLN A 119 0.70 14.02 5.88
C GLN A 119 0.17 15.32 5.25
N GLU A 120 -0.31 15.32 3.99
CA GLU A 120 -0.91 16.52 3.39
C GLU A 120 -2.28 16.88 4.02
N GLN A 121 -2.95 15.92 4.67
CA GLN A 121 -4.18 16.15 5.41
C GLN A 121 -3.97 16.58 6.88
N TYR A 122 -2.78 17.04 7.25
CA TYR A 122 -2.57 17.71 8.55
C TYR A 122 -3.10 19.15 8.51
N SER A 123 -4.43 19.28 8.39
CA SER A 123 -5.12 20.41 9.02
C SER A 123 -5.18 20.10 10.52
N PRO A 124 -4.80 21.02 11.42
CA PRO A 124 -4.68 20.75 12.86
C PRO A 124 -6.03 20.56 13.59
N SER A 125 -7.10 20.14 12.90
CA SER A 125 -8.47 20.15 13.43
C SER A 125 -9.24 18.82 13.38
N VAL A 126 -8.66 17.70 12.95
CA VAL A 126 -9.38 16.40 12.98
C VAL A 126 -8.50 15.26 13.48
N SER A 127 -8.21 15.27 14.79
CA SER A 127 -7.70 14.12 15.55
C SER A 127 -8.64 13.75 16.70
N ALA A 128 -9.92 13.56 16.36
CA ALA A 128 -10.82 12.69 17.12
C ALA A 128 -11.07 11.49 16.16
N ASP A 129 -10.49 10.31 16.33
CA ASP A 129 -11.01 9.31 17.27
C ASP A 129 -10.03 8.13 17.50
N ALA A 130 -8.78 8.20 17.07
CA ALA A 130 -7.82 7.10 17.30
C ALA A 130 -7.26 7.06 18.73
N SER A 131 -7.34 8.17 19.47
CA SER A 131 -6.93 8.27 20.88
C SER A 131 -8.00 7.83 21.88
N ALA A 132 -9.26 7.65 21.43
CA ALA A 132 -10.39 7.33 22.30
C ALA A 132 -10.37 5.89 22.86
N LEU A 133 -9.59 4.98 22.26
CA LEU A 133 -9.52 3.56 22.65
C LEU A 133 -8.26 3.18 23.44
N ASN A 134 -7.35 4.13 23.70
CA ASN A 134 -6.11 3.86 24.42
C ASN A 134 -6.24 4.27 25.88
N TYR A 135 -6.84 3.39 26.71
CA TYR A 135 -7.04 3.61 28.15
C TYR A 135 -5.73 3.73 28.97
N ALA A 136 -4.57 3.55 28.34
CA ALA A 136 -3.25 3.76 28.93
C ALA A 136 -2.58 5.09 28.53
N ALA A 137 -3.19 5.88 27.63
CA ALA A 137 -2.64 7.15 27.20
C ALA A 137 -2.93 8.23 28.26
N PHE A 138 -1.88 8.77 28.88
CA PHE A 138 -1.97 9.99 29.67
C PHE A 138 -2.58 11.11 28.82
N ARG A 139 -3.77 11.61 29.21
CA ARG A 139 -4.34 12.83 28.63
C ARG A 139 -3.40 13.99 28.99
N VAL A 140 -2.64 14.48 28.02
CA VAL A 140 -1.86 15.72 28.17
C VAL A 140 -2.85 16.88 28.12
N SER A 141 -3.19 17.42 29.30
CA SER A 141 -3.94 18.67 29.43
C SER A 141 -3.08 19.85 28.96
N GLY A 142 -3.72 20.93 28.52
CA GLY A 142 -3.16 22.05 27.76
C GLY A 142 -1.79 22.60 28.20
N SER A 143 -1.04 23.06 27.18
CA SER A 143 0.23 23.81 27.25
C SER A 143 1.23 23.33 28.33
N SER A 144 1.66 22.08 28.25
CA SER A 144 2.80 21.63 29.05
C SER A 144 4.09 22.30 28.54
N SER A 145 4.88 22.90 29.43
CA SER A 145 6.25 23.38 29.17
C SER A 145 7.27 22.24 28.97
N GLY A 146 6.81 21.08 28.49
CA GLY A 146 7.55 19.84 28.33
C GLY A 146 7.92 19.56 26.87
N ILE A 147 8.17 18.29 26.55
CA ILE A 147 8.44 17.86 25.17
C ILE A 147 7.13 17.85 24.37
N ASN A 148 7.15 18.54 23.23
CA ASN A 148 6.13 18.47 22.19
C ASN A 148 6.81 18.38 20.80
N ASP A 149 6.02 18.30 19.73
CA ASP A 149 6.55 18.18 18.36
C ASP A 149 7.51 19.34 18.00
N MET A 150 7.19 20.56 18.43
CA MET A 150 8.03 21.74 18.21
C MET A 150 9.41 21.62 18.88
N VAL A 151 9.48 21.11 20.12
CA VAL A 151 10.76 20.85 20.82
C VAL A 151 11.56 19.76 20.11
N VAL A 152 10.89 18.73 19.59
CA VAL A 152 11.54 17.66 18.83
C VAL A 152 12.09 18.18 17.50
N ASP A 153 11.35 19.05 16.81
CA ASP A 153 11.84 19.72 15.61
C ASP A 153 13.02 20.64 15.91
N GLN A 154 13.04 21.33 17.05
CA GLN A 154 14.20 22.09 17.52
C GLN A 154 15.42 21.18 17.76
N PHE A 155 15.26 19.98 18.33
CA PHE A 155 16.37 19.00 18.45
C PHE A 155 16.93 18.60 17.09
N ASN A 156 16.03 18.35 16.13
CA ASN A 156 16.37 17.92 14.79
C ASN A 156 17.00 19.04 13.95
N ALA A 157 16.68 20.30 14.22
CA ALA A 157 17.21 21.47 13.54
C ALA A 157 18.53 21.98 14.15
N ALA A 158 18.80 21.68 15.44
CA ALA A 158 19.91 22.23 16.23
C ALA A 158 21.27 22.20 15.51
N HIS A 159 21.67 21.06 14.95
CA HIS A 159 22.94 20.93 14.23
C HIS A 159 22.95 21.70 12.91
N THR A 160 21.84 21.69 12.15
CA THR A 160 21.72 22.42 10.88
C THR A 160 21.83 23.93 11.11
N VAL A 161 21.21 24.43 12.18
CA VAL A 161 21.27 25.85 12.55
C VAL A 161 22.68 26.26 12.98
N GLU A 162 23.37 25.42 13.76
CA GLU A 162 24.77 25.68 14.12
C GLU A 162 25.69 25.68 12.89
N ASP A 163 25.49 24.74 11.96
CA ASP A 163 26.28 24.65 10.72
C ASP A 163 26.04 25.87 9.80
N LEU A 164 24.79 26.32 9.66
CA LEU A 164 24.48 27.57 8.94
C LEU A 164 25.19 28.76 9.56
N LEU A 165 25.10 28.93 10.89
CA LEU A 165 25.76 30.03 11.60
C LEU A 165 27.29 29.97 11.53
N GLN A 166 27.88 28.78 11.62
CA GLN A 166 29.32 28.60 11.49
C GLN A 166 29.81 28.91 10.07
N ASN A 167 29.09 28.48 9.04
CA ASN A 167 29.40 28.81 7.65
C ASN A 167 29.30 30.33 7.36
N TYR A 168 28.42 31.05 8.06
CA TYR A 168 28.36 32.52 7.98
C TYR A 168 29.56 33.20 8.64
N LEU A 169 29.97 32.73 9.83
CA LEU A 169 31.09 33.32 10.58
C LEU A 169 32.45 32.96 9.97
N TYR A 170 32.59 31.74 9.48
CA TYR A 170 33.81 31.19 8.90
C TYR A 170 33.46 30.49 7.59
N PRO A 171 33.35 31.24 6.47
CA PRO A 171 33.04 30.65 5.18
C PRO A 171 34.17 29.69 4.76
N SER A 172 33.89 28.39 4.85
CA SER A 172 34.76 27.36 4.29
C SER A 172 34.72 27.38 2.75
N GLU A 173 35.87 27.22 2.09
CA GLU A 173 35.90 27.05 0.64
C GLU A 173 35.07 25.82 0.22
N PRO A 174 34.24 25.91 -0.83
CA PRO A 174 33.48 24.78 -1.31
C PRO A 174 34.43 23.71 -1.84
N LEU A 175 34.35 22.51 -1.27
CA LEU A 175 35.17 21.37 -1.65
C LEU A 175 34.75 20.89 -3.06
N LEU A 176 35.56 21.27 -4.05
CA LEU A 176 35.34 21.05 -5.48
C LEU A 176 35.42 19.55 -5.84
N LYS A 177 34.29 18.91 -6.26
CA LYS A 177 34.18 17.79 -7.25
C LYS A 177 32.86 16.97 -7.22
N THR A 178 31.76 17.45 -6.65
CA THR A 178 30.45 16.78 -6.82
C THR A 178 29.63 17.33 -8.01
N ASP A 179 29.89 18.55 -8.49
CA ASP A 179 28.96 19.24 -9.37
C ASP A 179 28.89 18.73 -10.81
N ILE A 180 29.93 18.12 -11.39
CA ILE A 180 29.91 17.75 -12.81
C ILE A 180 28.89 16.63 -13.10
N LEU A 181 28.87 15.58 -12.28
CA LEU A 181 27.90 14.49 -12.46
C LEU A 181 26.46 14.97 -12.18
N TRP A 182 26.29 15.80 -11.16
CA TRP A 182 24.97 16.37 -10.84
C TRP A 182 24.47 17.36 -11.88
N THR A 183 25.35 18.18 -12.47
CA THR A 183 24.99 19.11 -13.55
C THR A 183 24.64 18.38 -14.85
N LEU A 184 25.37 17.30 -15.19
CA LEU A 184 25.00 16.43 -16.32
C LEU A 184 23.66 15.73 -16.09
N PHE A 185 23.44 15.18 -14.89
CA PHE A 185 22.15 14.61 -14.52
C PHE A 185 21.03 15.65 -14.60
N ASP A 186 21.23 16.86 -14.09
CA ASP A 186 20.25 17.95 -14.11
C ASP A 186 19.89 18.39 -15.53
N LEU A 187 20.89 18.47 -16.42
CA LEU A 187 20.66 18.80 -17.83
C LEU A 187 19.84 17.71 -18.52
N SER A 188 20.15 16.44 -18.27
CA SER A 188 19.41 15.29 -18.79
C SER A 188 17.98 15.22 -18.21
N TRP A 189 17.83 15.39 -16.90
CA TRP A 189 16.55 15.31 -16.21
C TRP A 189 15.60 16.42 -16.64
N LYS A 190 16.08 17.65 -16.82
CA LYS A 190 15.27 18.76 -17.35
C LYS A 190 14.68 18.46 -18.73
N LYS A 191 15.37 17.66 -19.55
CA LYS A 191 14.87 17.22 -20.86
C LYS A 191 13.92 16.01 -20.77
N ILE A 192 14.20 15.06 -19.88
CA ILE A 192 13.44 13.80 -19.75
C ILE A 192 12.14 13.99 -18.96
N SER A 193 12.14 14.83 -17.91
CA SER A 193 10.97 15.02 -17.05
C SER A 193 9.69 15.45 -17.81
N PRO A 194 9.70 16.46 -18.71
CA PRO A 194 8.49 16.85 -19.42
C PRO A 194 8.02 15.79 -20.44
N SER A 195 8.93 15.09 -21.11
CA SER A 195 8.55 14.02 -22.05
C SER A 195 7.96 12.82 -21.32
N LEU A 196 8.52 12.47 -20.16
CA LEU A 196 8.00 11.41 -19.30
C LEU A 196 6.59 11.73 -18.79
N ALA A 197 6.35 12.97 -18.35
CA ALA A 197 5.03 13.41 -17.89
C ALA A 197 3.98 13.41 -19.02
N LEU A 198 4.35 13.87 -20.23
CA LEU A 198 3.45 13.80 -21.39
C LEU A 198 3.09 12.36 -21.76
N PHE A 199 4.08 11.47 -21.77
CA PHE A 199 3.87 10.05 -22.04
C PHE A 199 3.01 9.38 -20.96
N SER A 200 3.24 9.71 -19.69
CA SER A 200 2.44 9.23 -18.55
C SER A 200 0.97 9.66 -18.65
N ASN A 201 0.72 10.92 -18.99
CA ASN A 201 -0.64 11.44 -19.22
C ASN A 201 -1.35 10.70 -20.36
N PHE A 202 -0.66 10.49 -21.49
CA PHE A 202 -1.21 9.73 -22.62
C PHE A 202 -1.60 8.30 -22.22
N LEU A 203 -0.70 7.58 -21.55
CA LEU A 203 -0.96 6.22 -21.10
C LEU A 203 -2.10 6.14 -20.06
N THR A 204 -2.19 7.13 -19.16
CA THR A 204 -3.28 7.23 -18.19
C THR A 204 -4.63 7.42 -18.88
N VAL A 205 -4.70 8.22 -19.94
CA VAL A 205 -5.92 8.36 -20.76
C VAL A 205 -6.30 7.04 -21.41
N VAL A 206 -5.32 6.32 -22.00
CA VAL A 206 -5.55 5.01 -22.61
C VAL A 206 -6.06 4.00 -21.58
N CYS A 207 -5.45 3.90 -20.40
CA CYS A 207 -5.85 2.94 -19.37
C CYS A 207 -7.23 3.24 -18.75
N ASN A 208 -7.66 4.51 -18.77
CA ASN A 208 -8.96 4.95 -18.28
C ASN A 208 -10.02 5.05 -19.40
N ALA A 209 -9.71 4.67 -20.64
CA ALA A 209 -10.68 4.74 -21.72
C ALA A 209 -11.84 3.75 -21.47
N PRO A 210 -13.10 4.20 -21.62
CA PRO A 210 -14.25 3.34 -21.48
C PRO A 210 -14.32 2.35 -22.65
N VAL A 211 -14.58 1.10 -22.32
CA VAL A 211 -14.94 0.01 -23.24
C VAL A 211 -16.46 -0.14 -23.25
N PHE A 212 -16.97 -0.92 -24.21
CA PHE A 212 -18.37 -1.31 -24.32
C PHE A 212 -19.03 -1.59 -22.95
N LEU A 213 -20.24 -1.06 -22.73
CA LEU A 213 -21.00 -1.16 -21.46
C LEU A 213 -20.39 -0.45 -20.23
N SER A 214 -19.59 0.61 -20.43
CA SER A 214 -19.05 1.48 -19.34
C SER A 214 -18.01 0.79 -18.45
N PHE A 215 -17.41 -0.31 -18.88
CA PHE A 215 -16.25 -0.91 -18.21
C PHE A 215 -14.97 -0.15 -18.56
N ILE A 216 -14.06 0.01 -17.60
CA ILE A 216 -12.76 0.66 -17.82
C ILE A 216 -11.72 -0.41 -18.19
N LEU A 217 -10.83 -0.14 -19.15
CA LEU A 217 -9.79 -1.08 -19.60
C LEU A 217 -8.98 -1.70 -18.46
N LYS A 218 -8.54 -0.87 -17.49
CA LYS A 218 -7.76 -1.33 -16.34
C LYS A 218 -8.53 -2.24 -15.37
N ASP A 219 -9.86 -2.20 -15.38
CA ASP A 219 -10.68 -3.11 -14.59
C ASP A 219 -10.82 -4.48 -15.27
N LEU A 220 -10.64 -4.53 -16.59
CA LEU A 220 -10.74 -5.76 -17.40
C LEU A 220 -9.41 -6.51 -17.49
N SER A 221 -8.29 -5.81 -17.68
CA SER A 221 -6.98 -6.43 -17.95
C SER A 221 -5.90 -5.98 -16.97
N ALA A 222 -5.14 -6.96 -16.46
CA ALA A 222 -4.08 -6.76 -15.49
C ALA A 222 -2.92 -5.99 -16.13
N ILE A 223 -2.69 -6.16 -17.44
CA ILE A 223 -1.68 -5.42 -18.20
C ILE A 223 -1.94 -3.92 -18.13
N PHE A 224 -3.16 -3.48 -18.45
CA PHE A 224 -3.53 -2.06 -18.37
C PHE A 224 -3.47 -1.54 -16.94
N GLN A 225 -3.84 -2.36 -15.95
CA GLN A 225 -3.65 -2.01 -14.56
C GLN A 225 -2.17 -1.81 -14.21
N GLN A 226 -1.27 -2.67 -14.71
CA GLN A 226 0.15 -2.55 -14.42
C GLN A 226 0.77 -1.34 -15.13
N ILE A 227 0.35 -1.04 -16.36
CA ILE A 227 0.76 0.18 -17.07
C ILE A 227 0.35 1.43 -16.28
N ASP A 228 -0.89 1.48 -15.78
CA ASP A 228 -1.39 2.61 -14.97
C ASP A 228 -0.64 2.75 -13.62
N ILE A 229 -0.07 1.66 -13.06
CA ILE A 229 0.83 1.76 -11.90
C ILE A 229 2.18 2.35 -12.31
N ARG A 230 2.72 1.96 -13.47
CA ARG A 230 4.00 2.47 -13.97
C ARG A 230 3.93 3.95 -14.34
N THR A 231 2.79 4.43 -14.84
CA THR A 231 2.56 5.86 -15.08
C THR A 231 2.51 6.65 -13.76
N GLU A 232 1.79 6.16 -12.75
CA GLU A 232 1.76 6.79 -11.41
C GLU A 232 3.16 6.86 -10.79
N GLN A 233 3.97 5.80 -10.93
CA GLN A 233 5.36 5.79 -10.47
C GLN A 233 6.23 6.79 -11.25
N ALA A 234 6.06 6.90 -12.56
CA ALA A 234 6.77 7.87 -13.38
C ALA A 234 6.44 9.31 -12.96
N ASP A 235 5.16 9.62 -12.72
CA ASP A 235 4.72 10.93 -12.22
C ASP A 235 5.32 11.22 -10.84
N PHE A 236 5.28 10.24 -9.92
CA PHE A 236 5.93 10.33 -8.61
C PHE A 236 7.43 10.64 -8.72
N PHE A 237 8.14 9.97 -9.63
CA PHE A 237 9.56 10.27 -9.90
C PHE A 237 9.76 11.71 -10.38
N THR A 238 8.93 12.19 -11.31
CA THR A 238 9.04 13.58 -11.80
C THR A 238 8.83 14.61 -10.69
N ALA A 239 7.91 14.33 -9.76
CA ALA A 239 7.61 15.22 -8.64
C ALA A 239 8.70 15.22 -7.55
N GLU A 240 9.25 14.06 -7.19
CA GLU A 240 10.13 13.91 -6.00
C GLU A 240 11.61 14.24 -6.23
N VAL A 241 12.11 14.18 -7.47
CA VAL A 241 13.55 14.44 -7.74
C VAL A 241 13.96 15.87 -7.38
N SER A 242 13.13 16.88 -7.67
CA SER A 242 13.46 18.28 -7.41
C SER A 242 13.53 18.62 -5.90
N PRO A 243 12.56 18.22 -5.07
CA PRO A 243 12.65 18.39 -3.62
C PRO A 243 13.83 17.66 -2.97
N LEU A 244 14.13 16.43 -3.38
CA LEU A 244 15.22 15.63 -2.78
C LEU A 244 16.61 16.21 -3.05
N ARG A 245 16.76 16.96 -4.15
CA ARG A 245 17.99 17.68 -4.48
C ARG A 245 18.22 18.86 -3.53
N ASN A 246 17.16 19.52 -3.07
CA ASN A 246 17.23 20.72 -2.24
C ASN A 246 17.21 20.40 -0.73
N ARG A 247 18.08 19.47 -0.28
CA ARG A 247 18.13 18.96 1.10
C ARG A 247 18.11 20.05 2.18
N GLY A 248 18.82 21.16 1.97
CA GLY A 248 18.99 22.21 2.98
C GLY A 248 17.75 23.07 3.27
N LYS A 249 16.63 22.85 2.56
CA LYS A 249 15.41 23.67 2.69
C LYS A 249 14.21 22.92 3.30
N THR A 250 14.36 21.66 3.67
CA THR A 250 13.25 20.84 4.19
C THR A 250 13.61 20.29 5.56
N PRO A 251 12.66 20.29 6.53
CA PRO A 251 12.86 19.61 7.81
C PRO A 251 13.31 18.16 7.60
N THR A 252 14.24 17.69 8.46
CA THR A 252 14.86 16.35 8.35
C THR A 252 13.82 15.23 8.35
N SER A 253 12.75 15.37 9.14
CA SER A 253 11.64 14.43 9.23
C SER A 253 10.95 14.25 7.87
N LEU A 254 10.51 15.35 7.24
CA LEU A 254 9.85 15.34 5.93
C LEU A 254 10.80 14.85 4.82
N TYR A 255 12.06 15.30 4.84
CA TYR A 255 13.07 14.84 3.89
C TYR A 255 13.29 13.32 3.99
N SER A 256 13.33 12.78 5.21
CA SER A 256 13.53 11.34 5.42
C SER A 256 12.40 10.50 4.83
N VAL A 257 11.13 10.92 4.98
CA VAL A 257 9.98 10.21 4.41
C VAL A 257 10.05 10.20 2.89
N ARG A 258 10.28 11.36 2.28
CA ARG A 258 10.46 11.49 0.82
C ARG A 258 11.60 10.62 0.31
N TYR A 259 12.73 10.67 1.00
CA TYR A 259 13.90 9.87 0.67
C TYR A 259 13.60 8.36 0.75
N ILE A 260 12.96 7.91 1.84
CA ILE A 260 12.63 6.49 2.02
C ILE A 260 11.68 6.02 0.93
N ASN A 261 10.62 6.77 0.64
CA ASN A 261 9.63 6.41 -0.38
C ASN A 261 10.24 6.40 -1.78
N PHE A 262 11.04 7.42 -2.12
CA PHE A 262 11.74 7.49 -3.39
C PHE A 262 12.63 6.28 -3.62
N PHE A 263 13.53 6.00 -2.67
CA PHE A 263 14.43 4.86 -2.81
C PHE A 263 13.67 3.53 -2.71
N ASN A 264 12.58 3.43 -1.96
CA ASN A 264 11.72 2.25 -1.99
C ASN A 264 11.21 1.97 -3.39
N THR A 265 10.66 2.97 -4.08
CA THR A 265 10.18 2.84 -5.45
C THR A 265 11.31 2.47 -6.41
N VAL A 266 12.49 3.10 -6.30
CA VAL A 266 13.67 2.75 -7.12
C VAL A 266 14.08 1.29 -6.92
N TRP A 267 14.19 0.85 -5.67
CA TRP A 267 14.60 -0.52 -5.34
C TRP A 267 13.58 -1.55 -5.80
N LEU A 268 12.28 -1.27 -5.69
CA LEU A 268 11.24 -2.15 -6.22
C LEU A 268 11.29 -2.23 -7.74
N LEU A 269 11.42 -1.10 -8.43
CA LEU A 269 11.52 -1.06 -9.89
C LEU A 269 12.75 -1.82 -10.40
N LEU A 270 13.91 -1.62 -9.77
CA LEU A 270 15.14 -2.29 -10.16
C LEU A 270 15.06 -3.80 -9.97
N ASN A 271 14.56 -4.26 -8.81
CA ASN A 271 14.35 -5.69 -8.58
C ASN A 271 13.32 -6.27 -9.55
N ASP A 272 12.24 -5.55 -9.82
CA ASP A 272 11.21 -6.01 -10.75
C ASP A 272 11.73 -6.16 -12.18
N ILE A 273 12.50 -5.20 -12.68
CA ILE A 273 13.15 -5.27 -14.01
C ILE A 273 14.19 -6.40 -14.04
N THR A 274 14.96 -6.58 -12.96
CA THR A 274 15.99 -7.64 -12.90
C THR A 274 15.38 -9.03 -12.91
N ILE A 275 14.31 -9.25 -12.14
CA ILE A 275 13.58 -10.54 -12.14
C ILE A 275 12.84 -10.70 -13.47
N GLY A 276 12.26 -9.62 -13.99
CA GLY A 276 11.52 -9.60 -15.27
C GLY A 276 12.40 -9.94 -16.47
N SER A 277 13.62 -9.43 -16.51
CA SER A 277 14.58 -9.76 -17.56
C SER A 277 15.01 -11.22 -17.49
N ALA A 278 15.24 -11.78 -16.29
CA ALA A 278 15.55 -13.19 -16.12
C ALA A 278 14.38 -14.10 -16.56
N ILE A 279 13.15 -13.78 -16.17
CA ILE A 279 11.93 -14.47 -16.64
C ILE A 279 11.80 -14.33 -18.16
N GLY A 280 12.01 -13.12 -18.68
CA GLY A 280 11.88 -12.79 -20.10
C GLY A 280 12.84 -13.59 -20.97
N SER A 281 14.13 -13.62 -20.60
CA SER A 281 15.14 -14.45 -21.26
C SER A 281 14.76 -15.93 -21.23
N PHE A 282 14.35 -16.46 -20.09
CA PHE A 282 13.89 -17.84 -19.98
C PHE A 282 12.71 -18.15 -20.90
N LEU A 283 11.71 -17.27 -20.98
CA LEU A 283 10.56 -17.42 -21.87
C LEU A 283 10.96 -17.36 -23.35
N CYS A 284 11.84 -16.43 -23.72
CA CYS A 284 12.33 -16.29 -25.09
C CYS A 284 13.13 -17.52 -25.53
N ASP A 285 14.03 -18.02 -24.70
CA ASP A 285 14.88 -19.17 -25.04
C ASP A 285 14.08 -20.47 -25.17
N ASN A 286 13.02 -20.63 -24.36
CA ASN A 286 12.25 -21.87 -24.27
C ASN A 286 10.84 -21.78 -24.92
N HIS A 287 10.56 -20.73 -25.69
CA HIS A 287 9.20 -20.41 -26.18
C HIS A 287 8.49 -21.56 -26.91
N VAL A 288 9.21 -22.36 -27.72
CA VAL A 288 8.64 -23.50 -28.45
C VAL A 288 8.21 -24.63 -27.50
N VAL A 289 9.09 -25.00 -26.57
CA VAL A 289 8.82 -26.08 -25.60
C VAL A 289 7.70 -25.67 -24.66
N LEU A 290 7.74 -24.42 -24.15
CA LEU A 290 6.70 -23.87 -23.30
C LEU A 290 5.34 -23.79 -24.01
N ALA A 291 5.32 -23.42 -25.29
CA ALA A 291 4.08 -23.41 -26.09
C ALA A 291 3.49 -24.81 -26.25
N SER A 292 4.33 -25.81 -26.54
CA SER A 292 3.88 -27.20 -26.63
C SER A 292 3.33 -27.70 -25.29
N MET A 293 4.05 -27.45 -24.19
CA MET A 293 3.59 -27.80 -22.84
C MET A 293 2.26 -27.12 -22.50
N LEU A 294 2.15 -25.81 -22.75
CA LEU A 294 0.93 -25.05 -22.50
C LEU A 294 -0.25 -25.59 -23.32
N ASN A 295 -0.04 -25.85 -24.61
CA ASN A 295 -1.07 -26.41 -25.48
C ASN A 295 -1.54 -27.79 -24.98
N SER A 296 -0.61 -28.68 -24.62
CA SER A 296 -0.94 -29.98 -24.05
C SER A 296 -1.66 -29.87 -22.70
N MET A 297 -1.26 -28.94 -21.83
CA MET A 297 -1.96 -28.72 -20.56
C MET A 297 -3.38 -28.20 -20.77
N VAL A 298 -3.56 -27.24 -21.68
CA VAL A 298 -4.87 -26.67 -22.01
C VAL A 298 -5.79 -27.74 -22.60
N ASP A 299 -5.31 -28.53 -23.55
CA ASP A 299 -6.10 -29.60 -24.18
C ASP A 299 -6.47 -30.69 -23.16
N ASN A 300 -5.51 -31.20 -22.39
CA ASN A 300 -5.76 -32.27 -21.42
C ASN A 300 -6.66 -31.83 -20.25
N ILE A 301 -6.38 -30.66 -19.66
CA ILE A 301 -7.04 -30.23 -18.42
C ILE A 301 -8.32 -29.46 -18.72
N LEU A 302 -8.27 -28.42 -19.57
CA LEU A 302 -9.42 -27.54 -19.76
C LEU A 302 -10.48 -28.17 -20.69
N ILE A 303 -10.04 -28.94 -21.69
CA ILE A 303 -10.94 -29.54 -22.68
C ILE A 303 -11.28 -30.99 -22.32
N GLN A 304 -10.32 -31.91 -22.44
CA GLN A 304 -10.57 -33.36 -22.34
C GLN A 304 -11.07 -33.79 -20.96
N TRP A 305 -10.41 -33.36 -19.88
CA TRP A 305 -10.84 -33.71 -18.53
C TRP A 305 -12.24 -33.16 -18.21
N THR A 306 -12.54 -31.92 -18.61
CA THR A 306 -13.88 -31.33 -18.39
C THR A 306 -14.96 -32.11 -19.15
N GLN A 307 -14.71 -32.49 -20.41
CA GLN A 307 -15.62 -33.32 -21.19
C GLN A 307 -15.81 -34.72 -20.58
N TRP A 308 -14.72 -35.34 -20.13
CA TRP A 308 -14.77 -36.61 -19.44
C TRP A 308 -15.62 -36.55 -18.17
N VAL A 309 -15.48 -35.50 -17.35
CA VAL A 309 -16.33 -35.32 -16.17
C VAL A 309 -17.79 -35.15 -16.57
N LEU A 310 -18.11 -34.44 -17.65
CA LEU A 310 -19.49 -34.30 -18.14
C LEU A 310 -20.09 -35.63 -18.61
N HIS A 311 -19.32 -36.47 -19.30
CA HIS A 311 -19.73 -37.82 -19.66
C HIS A 311 -19.92 -38.72 -18.43
N TRP A 312 -19.04 -38.60 -17.43
CA TRP A 312 -19.15 -39.31 -16.16
C TRP A 312 -20.41 -38.88 -15.38
N LEU A 313 -20.73 -37.59 -15.36
CA LEU A 313 -21.96 -37.06 -14.76
C LEU A 313 -23.21 -37.58 -15.47
N ASP A 314 -23.15 -37.80 -16.78
CA ASP A 314 -24.28 -38.40 -17.52
C ASP A 314 -24.48 -39.90 -17.22
N SER A 315 -23.40 -40.57 -16.83
CA SER A 315 -23.34 -42.02 -16.60
C SER A 315 -23.57 -42.43 -15.13
N TRP A 316 -24.46 -41.73 -14.41
CA TRP A 316 -24.83 -42.00 -13.00
C TRP A 316 -23.64 -41.92 -12.02
N PRO A 317 -23.13 -40.71 -11.75
CA PRO A 317 -21.94 -40.51 -10.93
C PRO A 317 -22.20 -40.98 -9.50
N ALA A 318 -21.25 -41.75 -8.94
CA ALA A 318 -21.28 -42.21 -7.55
C ALA A 318 -22.59 -42.92 -7.12
N GLY A 319 -23.32 -43.53 -8.07
CA GLY A 319 -24.61 -44.20 -7.81
C GLY A 319 -25.79 -43.24 -7.63
N LEU A 320 -25.61 -41.94 -7.86
CA LEU A 320 -26.66 -40.95 -7.79
C LEU A 320 -27.49 -40.97 -9.08
N LYS A 321 -28.75 -41.42 -8.98
CA LYS A 321 -29.67 -41.49 -10.11
C LYS A 321 -30.19 -40.10 -10.48
N LEU A 322 -29.53 -39.49 -11.45
CA LEU A 322 -29.93 -38.23 -12.04
C LEU A 322 -31.11 -38.41 -13.00
N ASN A 323 -31.86 -37.32 -13.24
CA ASN A 323 -32.82 -37.28 -14.33
C ASN A 323 -32.07 -37.44 -15.67
N THR A 324 -32.32 -38.54 -16.38
CA THR A 324 -31.55 -38.96 -17.56
C THR A 324 -31.69 -37.98 -18.72
N GLU A 325 -32.89 -37.48 -19.00
CA GLU A 325 -33.13 -36.59 -20.13
C GLU A 325 -32.52 -35.21 -19.89
N LEU A 326 -32.66 -34.68 -18.67
CA LEU A 326 -32.05 -33.41 -18.31
C LEU A 326 -30.53 -33.49 -18.25
N SER A 327 -30.00 -34.59 -17.71
CA SER A 327 -28.56 -34.86 -17.67
C SER A 327 -27.96 -34.91 -19.08
N ARG A 328 -28.59 -35.67 -19.99
CA ARG A 328 -28.18 -35.76 -21.39
C ARG A 328 -28.18 -34.39 -22.08
N PHE A 329 -29.23 -33.58 -21.84
CA PHE A 329 -29.32 -32.22 -22.36
C PHE A 329 -28.16 -31.32 -21.87
N TYR A 330 -27.87 -31.34 -20.58
CA TYR A 330 -26.77 -30.57 -20.00
C TYR A 330 -25.41 -31.03 -20.52
N SER A 331 -25.17 -32.33 -20.50
CA SER A 331 -23.92 -32.95 -20.95
C SER A 331 -23.62 -32.54 -22.39
N GLN A 332 -24.56 -32.78 -23.32
CA GLN A 332 -24.38 -32.44 -24.72
C GLN A 332 -24.13 -30.94 -24.91
N THR A 333 -24.95 -30.10 -24.28
CA THR A 333 -24.85 -28.63 -24.43
C THR A 333 -23.49 -28.10 -23.95
N PHE A 334 -23.00 -28.56 -22.80
CA PHE A 334 -21.72 -28.10 -22.27
C PHE A 334 -20.53 -28.72 -23.01
N ILE A 335 -20.62 -29.97 -23.45
CA ILE A 335 -19.58 -30.59 -24.31
C ILE A 335 -19.46 -29.81 -25.61
N ASP A 336 -20.57 -29.46 -26.26
CA ASP A 336 -20.57 -28.69 -27.51
C ASP A 336 -19.96 -27.29 -27.30
N LEU A 337 -20.29 -26.61 -26.20
CA LEU A 337 -19.71 -25.32 -25.83
C LEU A 337 -18.20 -25.41 -25.57
N ILE A 338 -17.75 -26.43 -24.82
CA ILE A 338 -16.33 -26.66 -24.55
C ILE A 338 -15.58 -27.01 -25.85
N ALA A 339 -16.16 -27.86 -26.70
CA ALA A 339 -15.58 -28.23 -28.00
C ALA A 339 -15.49 -27.02 -28.94
N MET A 340 -16.48 -26.12 -28.92
CA MET A 340 -16.44 -24.87 -29.67
C MET A 340 -15.25 -24.01 -29.26
N TRP A 341 -15.03 -23.83 -27.96
CA TRP A 341 -13.87 -23.09 -27.47
C TRP A 341 -12.55 -23.82 -27.73
N GLY A 342 -12.54 -25.15 -27.61
CA GLY A 342 -11.40 -25.98 -27.98
C GLY A 342 -10.94 -25.76 -29.42
N ARG A 343 -11.88 -25.64 -30.39
CA ARG A 343 -11.56 -25.30 -31.78
C ARG A 343 -10.92 -23.91 -31.92
N VAL A 344 -11.39 -22.92 -31.16
CA VAL A 344 -10.78 -21.58 -31.12
C VAL A 344 -9.35 -21.65 -30.59
N LEU A 345 -9.12 -22.41 -29.51
CA LEU A 345 -7.78 -22.59 -28.94
C LEU A 345 -6.84 -23.33 -29.89
N GLN A 346 -7.32 -24.36 -30.59
CA GLN A 346 -6.55 -25.07 -31.62
C GLN A 346 -6.17 -24.17 -32.79
N TRP A 347 -7.03 -23.21 -33.16
CA TRP A 347 -6.69 -22.20 -34.16
C TRP A 347 -5.59 -21.25 -33.69
N VAL A 348 -5.55 -20.93 -32.39
CA VAL A 348 -4.50 -20.10 -31.78
C VAL A 348 -3.20 -20.89 -31.51
N ALA A 349 -3.27 -22.21 -31.34
CA ALA A 349 -2.16 -23.07 -30.94
C ALA A 349 -0.86 -22.88 -31.78
N PRO A 350 -0.90 -22.77 -33.13
CA PRO A 350 0.29 -22.52 -33.94
C PRO A 350 0.99 -21.19 -33.63
N HIS A 351 0.25 -20.21 -33.10
CA HIS A 351 0.76 -18.88 -32.75
C HIS A 351 1.26 -18.79 -31.30
N LEU A 352 1.03 -19.82 -30.46
CA LEU A 352 1.48 -19.83 -29.06
C LEU A 352 2.99 -19.60 -28.88
N PRO A 353 3.91 -20.18 -29.69
CA PRO A 353 5.34 -19.90 -29.56
C PRO A 353 5.65 -18.41 -29.74
N ALA A 354 5.03 -17.75 -30.72
CA ALA A 354 5.20 -16.32 -30.95
C ALA A 354 4.62 -15.48 -29.82
N ILE A 355 3.45 -15.85 -29.28
CA ILE A 355 2.83 -15.18 -28.13
C ILE A 355 3.73 -15.27 -26.89
N ILE A 356 4.28 -16.46 -26.59
CA ILE A 356 5.17 -16.66 -25.45
C ILE A 356 6.48 -15.89 -25.65
N TYR A 357 7.02 -15.85 -26.86
CA TYR A 357 8.18 -15.03 -27.17
C TYR A 357 7.89 -13.53 -26.94
N LEU A 358 6.74 -13.02 -27.40
CA LEU A 358 6.32 -11.64 -27.13
C LEU A 358 6.11 -11.37 -25.64
N PHE A 359 5.60 -12.35 -24.88
CA PHE A 359 5.53 -12.26 -23.41
C PHE A 359 6.93 -12.16 -22.80
N GLY A 360 7.89 -12.93 -23.32
CA GLY A 360 9.29 -12.86 -22.92
C GLY A 360 9.91 -11.49 -23.16
N VAL A 361 9.70 -10.91 -24.35
CA VAL A 361 10.15 -9.55 -24.67
C VAL A 361 9.48 -8.51 -23.78
N ALA A 362 8.16 -8.59 -23.59
CA ALA A 362 7.42 -7.67 -22.73
C ALA A 362 7.88 -7.76 -21.26
N SER A 363 8.31 -8.94 -20.79
CA SER A 363 8.79 -9.16 -19.42
C SER A 363 10.04 -8.34 -19.07
N TRP A 364 10.76 -7.79 -20.06
CA TRP A 364 11.85 -6.84 -19.81
C TRP A 364 11.37 -5.55 -19.14
N GLY A 365 10.08 -5.22 -19.27
CA GLY A 365 9.43 -4.13 -18.52
C GLY A 365 9.20 -4.45 -17.04
N GLY A 366 9.52 -5.67 -16.59
CA GLY A 366 9.46 -6.10 -15.18
C GLY A 366 8.65 -7.37 -14.95
N ALA A 367 8.95 -8.10 -13.88
CA ALA A 367 8.27 -9.35 -13.51
C ALA A 367 6.78 -9.14 -13.20
N THR A 368 6.41 -7.98 -12.65
CA THR A 368 5.02 -7.55 -12.49
C THR A 368 4.24 -7.53 -13.82
N LEU A 369 4.89 -7.15 -14.92
CA LEU A 369 4.29 -7.17 -16.25
C LEU A 369 4.13 -8.60 -16.75
N SER A 370 5.10 -9.49 -16.49
CA SER A 370 4.98 -10.93 -16.76
C SER A 370 3.79 -11.55 -16.03
N ILE A 371 3.66 -11.30 -14.72
CA ILE A 371 2.54 -11.80 -13.89
C ILE A 371 1.19 -11.30 -14.43
N SER A 372 1.14 -10.05 -14.86
CA SER A 372 -0.05 -9.44 -15.45
C SER A 372 -0.46 -10.11 -16.77
N LEU A 373 0.53 -10.38 -17.64
CA LEU A 373 0.33 -11.13 -18.90
C LEU A 373 -0.18 -12.55 -18.64
N PHE A 374 0.39 -13.26 -17.66
CA PHE A 374 -0.08 -14.60 -17.27
C PHE A 374 -1.50 -14.59 -16.71
N SER A 375 -1.87 -13.58 -15.91
CA SER A 375 -3.22 -13.44 -15.35
C SER A 375 -4.27 -13.24 -16.44
N ASP A 376 -3.98 -12.40 -17.43
CA ASP A 376 -4.89 -12.16 -18.57
C ASP A 376 -4.93 -13.36 -19.52
N LEU A 377 -3.79 -14.03 -19.76
CA LEU A 377 -3.75 -15.29 -20.52
C LEU A 377 -4.63 -16.36 -19.85
N LEU A 378 -4.53 -16.54 -18.53
CA LEU A 378 -5.36 -17.48 -17.78
C LEU A 378 -6.86 -17.14 -17.92
N ALA A 379 -7.22 -15.86 -17.90
CA ALA A 379 -8.61 -15.42 -18.08
C ALA A 379 -9.16 -15.80 -19.47
N ILE A 380 -8.35 -15.64 -20.53
CA ILE A 380 -8.71 -16.02 -21.89
C ILE A 380 -8.82 -17.54 -22.02
N LEU A 381 -7.80 -18.29 -21.58
CA LEU A 381 -7.78 -19.76 -21.69
C LEU A 381 -9.00 -20.41 -21.00
N THR A 382 -9.47 -19.84 -19.90
CA THR A 382 -10.58 -20.37 -19.09
C THR A 382 -11.94 -19.70 -19.37
N ALA A 383 -12.07 -18.90 -20.43
CA ALA A 383 -13.30 -18.16 -20.73
C ALA A 383 -14.54 -19.07 -20.89
N HIS A 384 -14.40 -20.23 -21.54
CA HIS A 384 -15.48 -21.22 -21.68
C HIS A 384 -16.01 -21.73 -20.33
N ILE A 385 -15.14 -21.94 -19.33
CA ILE A 385 -15.56 -22.35 -17.98
C ILE A 385 -16.42 -21.26 -17.33
N TYR A 386 -16.06 -19.99 -17.52
CA TYR A 386 -16.89 -18.88 -17.05
C TYR A 386 -18.27 -18.85 -17.73
N VAL A 387 -18.34 -19.09 -19.04
CA VAL A 387 -19.63 -19.16 -19.76
C VAL A 387 -20.47 -20.34 -19.27
N CYS A 388 -19.89 -21.53 -19.12
CA CYS A 388 -20.59 -22.70 -18.58
C CYS A 388 -21.10 -22.45 -17.15
N TYR A 389 -20.27 -21.84 -16.30
CA TYR A 389 -20.64 -21.43 -14.95
C TYR A 389 -21.78 -20.40 -14.97
N PHE A 390 -21.73 -19.41 -15.85
CA PHE A 390 -22.77 -18.39 -15.95
C PHE A 390 -24.12 -18.99 -16.34
N ILE A 391 -24.13 -19.86 -17.37
CA ILE A 391 -25.34 -20.56 -17.83
C ILE A 391 -25.90 -21.46 -16.72
N SER A 392 -25.07 -22.32 -16.13
CA SER A 392 -25.50 -23.23 -15.06
C SER A 392 -25.98 -22.48 -13.81
N ASN A 393 -25.29 -21.40 -13.41
CA ASN A 393 -25.72 -20.54 -12.30
C ASN A 393 -27.06 -19.88 -12.59
N ALA A 394 -27.29 -19.39 -13.83
CA ALA A 394 -28.55 -18.78 -14.20
C ALA A 394 -29.72 -19.76 -14.06
N VAL A 395 -29.55 -21.00 -14.54
CA VAL A 395 -30.58 -22.04 -14.38
C VAL A 395 -30.79 -22.41 -12.92
N TYR A 396 -29.71 -22.63 -12.17
CA TYR A 396 -29.78 -22.96 -10.74
C TYR A 396 -30.47 -21.86 -9.91
N ALA A 397 -30.11 -20.59 -10.15
CA ALA A 397 -30.74 -19.46 -9.48
C ALA A 397 -32.24 -19.37 -9.79
N ARG A 398 -32.63 -19.55 -11.06
CA ARG A 398 -34.04 -19.60 -11.45
C ARG A 398 -34.76 -20.76 -10.78
N LEU A 399 -34.14 -21.94 -10.75
CA LEU A 399 -34.67 -23.12 -10.09
C LEU A 399 -34.93 -22.89 -8.61
N LEU A 400 -34.00 -22.28 -7.88
CA LEU A 400 -34.18 -21.92 -6.47
C LEU A 400 -35.32 -20.92 -6.26
N THR A 401 -35.42 -19.89 -7.11
CA THR A 401 -36.50 -18.90 -6.99
C THR A 401 -37.87 -19.53 -7.25
N THR A 402 -37.97 -20.43 -8.24
CA THR A 402 -39.20 -21.18 -8.56
C THR A 402 -39.52 -22.18 -7.45
N ALA A 403 -38.54 -22.89 -6.92
CA ALA A 403 -38.74 -23.81 -5.79
C ALA A 403 -39.28 -23.06 -4.57
N GLY A 404 -38.72 -21.88 -4.26
CA GLY A 404 -39.17 -21.04 -3.16
C GLY A 404 -40.60 -20.52 -3.36
N SER A 405 -40.98 -20.10 -4.58
CA SER A 405 -42.34 -19.64 -4.85
C SER A 405 -43.37 -20.78 -4.78
N LEU A 406 -43.06 -21.94 -5.34
CA LEU A 406 -43.92 -23.11 -5.28
C LEU A 406 -44.06 -23.62 -3.84
N TRP A 407 -42.96 -23.67 -3.08
CA TRP A 407 -43.01 -24.03 -1.66
C TRP A 407 -43.95 -23.13 -0.85
N ASN A 408 -44.05 -21.85 -1.20
CA ASN A 408 -45.03 -20.95 -0.58
C ASN A 408 -46.47 -21.34 -0.97
N ILE A 409 -46.73 -21.70 -2.22
CA ILE A 409 -48.05 -22.18 -2.67
C ILE A 409 -48.48 -23.42 -1.87
N PHE A 410 -47.60 -24.41 -1.71
CA PHE A 410 -47.86 -25.60 -0.88
C PHE A 410 -48.26 -25.28 0.55
N ARG A 411 -47.65 -24.23 1.11
CA ARG A 411 -47.89 -23.79 2.48
C ARG A 411 -49.10 -22.87 2.61
N GLY A 412 -49.83 -22.61 1.53
CA GLY A 412 -50.92 -21.63 1.52
C GLY A 412 -50.43 -20.20 1.77
N LYS A 413 -49.27 -19.82 1.21
CA LYS A 413 -48.67 -18.50 1.39
C LYS A 413 -48.51 -17.77 0.05
N ARG A 414 -48.87 -16.48 0.02
CA ARG A 414 -48.70 -15.60 -1.14
C ARG A 414 -47.84 -14.40 -0.77
N TYR A 415 -46.92 -14.03 -1.67
CA TYR A 415 -46.14 -12.80 -1.51
C TYR A 415 -47.01 -11.58 -1.84
N ASN A 416 -47.07 -10.63 -0.90
CA ASN A 416 -47.80 -9.39 -1.05
C ASN A 416 -46.84 -8.25 -1.40
N ALA A 417 -46.82 -7.84 -2.67
CA ALA A 417 -45.93 -6.79 -3.17
C ALA A 417 -46.18 -5.42 -2.50
N LEU A 418 -47.42 -5.13 -2.09
CA LEU A 418 -47.78 -3.86 -1.45
C LEU A 418 -47.26 -3.74 -0.01
N ARG A 419 -47.12 -4.87 0.68
CA ARG A 419 -46.68 -4.93 2.10
C ARG A 419 -45.30 -5.55 2.29
N ASN A 420 -44.60 -5.88 1.19
CA ASN A 420 -43.27 -6.46 1.17
C ASN A 420 -43.10 -7.68 2.11
N ARG A 421 -44.14 -8.54 2.21
CA ARG A 421 -44.18 -9.69 3.13
C ARG A 421 -44.95 -10.88 2.55
N THR A 422 -44.79 -12.06 3.15
CA THR A 422 -45.59 -13.26 2.80
C THR A 422 -46.80 -13.36 3.74
N ASP A 423 -48.00 -13.36 3.16
CA ASP A 423 -49.28 -13.48 3.86
C ASP A 423 -49.87 -14.89 3.64
N THR A 424 -50.71 -15.34 4.55
CA THR A 424 -51.54 -16.54 4.35
C THR A 424 -52.57 -16.27 3.25
N TRP A 425 -52.76 -17.23 2.35
CA TRP A 425 -53.67 -17.13 1.23
C TRP A 425 -54.39 -18.46 1.02
N GLU A 426 -55.70 -18.39 0.79
CA GLU A 426 -56.53 -19.55 0.51
C GLU A 426 -56.49 -19.80 -1.00
N TYR A 427 -55.85 -20.90 -1.40
CA TYR A 427 -55.74 -21.34 -2.78
C TYR A 427 -56.86 -22.35 -3.07
N ASP A 428 -57.42 -22.30 -4.27
CA ASP A 428 -58.34 -23.33 -4.75
C ASP A 428 -57.62 -24.68 -4.84
N ILE A 429 -58.36 -25.78 -4.69
CA ILE A 429 -57.81 -27.14 -4.74
C ILE A 429 -57.04 -27.39 -6.04
N ASP A 430 -57.54 -26.90 -7.17
CA ASP A 430 -56.89 -27.05 -8.48
C ASP A 430 -55.53 -26.33 -8.53
N GLN A 431 -55.43 -25.15 -7.93
CA GLN A 431 -54.20 -24.37 -7.87
C GLN A 431 -53.15 -25.05 -6.97
N LEU A 432 -53.60 -25.61 -5.84
CA LEU A 432 -52.73 -26.37 -4.94
C LEU A 432 -52.25 -27.67 -5.61
N LEU A 433 -53.13 -28.38 -6.32
CA LEU A 433 -52.77 -29.59 -7.07
C LEU A 433 -51.75 -29.29 -8.16
N PHE A 434 -51.97 -28.24 -8.95
CA PHE A 434 -51.05 -27.81 -10.00
C PHE A 434 -49.69 -27.40 -9.43
N GLY A 435 -49.69 -26.58 -8.39
CA GLY A 435 -48.46 -26.23 -7.66
C GLY A 435 -47.75 -27.47 -7.13
N THR A 436 -48.51 -28.47 -6.71
CA THR A 436 -47.99 -29.72 -6.18
C THR A 436 -47.26 -30.58 -7.20
N ILE A 437 -47.87 -30.75 -8.37
CA ILE A 437 -47.26 -31.46 -9.49
C ILE A 437 -46.00 -30.74 -9.96
N LEU A 438 -46.04 -29.42 -10.09
CA LEU A 438 -44.88 -28.66 -10.58
C LEU A 438 -43.70 -28.70 -9.61
N PHE A 439 -43.93 -28.70 -8.30
CA PHE A 439 -42.85 -28.76 -7.30
C PHE A 439 -42.26 -30.15 -7.16
N THR A 440 -43.10 -31.19 -7.21
CA THR A 440 -42.60 -32.57 -7.21
C THR A 440 -41.70 -32.81 -8.43
N LEU A 441 -42.12 -32.33 -9.62
CA LEU A 441 -41.28 -32.30 -10.81
C LEU A 441 -39.97 -31.53 -10.53
N LEU A 442 -40.06 -30.30 -10.03
CA LEU A 442 -38.89 -29.46 -9.74
C LEU A 442 -37.90 -30.12 -8.76
N ALA A 443 -38.42 -30.76 -7.71
CA ALA A 443 -37.66 -31.46 -6.69
C ALA A 443 -36.91 -32.67 -7.27
N PHE A 444 -37.50 -33.37 -8.25
CA PHE A 444 -36.82 -34.46 -8.96
C PHE A 444 -35.79 -33.96 -9.99
N LEU A 445 -35.96 -32.78 -10.56
CA LEU A 445 -34.94 -32.17 -11.44
C LEU A 445 -33.78 -31.52 -10.66
N PHE A 446 -34.02 -31.13 -9.40
CA PHE A 446 -33.07 -30.37 -8.59
C PHE A 446 -31.69 -31.03 -8.43
N PRO A 447 -31.56 -32.33 -8.10
CA PRO A 447 -30.25 -32.96 -7.96
C PRO A 447 -29.39 -32.86 -9.22
N THR A 448 -29.99 -33.02 -10.41
CA THR A 448 -29.28 -32.87 -11.69
C THR A 448 -28.77 -31.44 -11.86
N VAL A 449 -29.62 -30.43 -11.70
CA VAL A 449 -29.19 -29.04 -11.86
C VAL A 449 -28.10 -28.67 -10.83
N LEU A 450 -28.23 -29.13 -9.59
CA LEU A 450 -27.28 -28.88 -8.52
C LEU A 450 -25.88 -29.45 -8.84
N VAL A 451 -25.79 -30.68 -9.34
CA VAL A 451 -24.50 -31.33 -9.62
C VAL A 451 -23.76 -30.65 -10.77
N TYR A 452 -24.45 -30.34 -11.88
CA TYR A 452 -23.85 -29.62 -13.01
C TYR A 452 -23.44 -28.18 -12.63
N TYR A 453 -24.26 -27.48 -11.84
CA TYR A 453 -23.88 -26.18 -11.28
C TYR A 453 -22.63 -26.29 -10.40
N SER A 454 -22.59 -27.28 -9.50
CA SER A 454 -21.49 -27.47 -8.56
C SER A 454 -20.16 -27.70 -9.26
N LEU A 455 -20.15 -28.48 -10.35
CA LEU A 455 -18.94 -28.70 -11.16
C LEU A 455 -18.34 -27.37 -11.65
N PHE A 456 -19.11 -26.56 -12.37
CA PHE A 456 -18.61 -25.31 -12.93
C PHE A 456 -18.36 -24.24 -11.85
N ALA A 457 -19.11 -24.27 -10.76
CA ALA A 457 -18.87 -23.42 -9.60
C ALA A 457 -17.51 -23.71 -8.95
N LEU A 458 -17.15 -24.98 -8.77
CA LEU A 458 -15.86 -25.40 -8.22
C LEU A 458 -14.70 -25.04 -9.15
N LEU A 459 -14.84 -25.29 -10.47
CA LEU A 459 -13.84 -24.88 -11.46
C LEU A 459 -13.66 -23.37 -11.47
N ARG A 460 -14.76 -22.60 -11.46
CA ARG A 460 -14.71 -21.14 -11.40
C ARG A 460 -14.04 -20.65 -10.12
N LEU A 461 -14.34 -21.27 -8.97
CA LEU A 461 -13.71 -20.93 -7.71
C LEU A 461 -12.19 -21.16 -7.75
N ALA A 462 -11.75 -22.31 -8.28
CA ALA A 462 -10.33 -22.62 -8.43
C ALA A 462 -9.60 -21.56 -9.28
N ILE A 463 -10.18 -21.18 -10.42
CA ILE A 463 -9.62 -20.13 -11.29
C ILE A 463 -9.53 -18.79 -10.55
N ILE A 464 -10.59 -18.38 -9.85
CA ILE A 464 -10.60 -17.14 -9.07
C ILE A 464 -9.51 -17.15 -8.00
N LEU A 465 -9.27 -18.30 -7.33
CA LEU A 465 -8.21 -18.41 -6.33
C LEU A 465 -6.82 -18.27 -6.94
N VAL A 466 -6.57 -18.86 -8.11
CA VAL A 466 -5.30 -18.67 -8.84
C VAL A 466 -5.11 -17.21 -9.25
N GLN A 467 -6.15 -16.59 -9.81
CA GLN A 467 -6.11 -15.16 -10.17
C GLN A 467 -5.88 -14.27 -8.94
N ALA A 468 -6.54 -14.56 -7.81
CA ALA A 468 -6.32 -13.84 -6.56
C ALA A 468 -4.87 -14.00 -6.07
N CYS A 469 -4.28 -15.18 -6.21
CA CYS A 469 -2.87 -15.40 -5.87
C CYS A 469 -1.95 -14.50 -6.74
N LEU A 470 -2.15 -14.49 -8.06
CA LEU A 470 -1.38 -13.63 -8.96
C LEU A 470 -1.56 -12.14 -8.63
N GLU A 471 -2.78 -11.69 -8.36
CA GLU A 471 -3.07 -10.30 -7.98
C GLU A 471 -2.43 -9.92 -6.64
N THR A 472 -2.40 -10.84 -5.66
CA THR A 472 -1.68 -10.58 -4.40
C THR A 472 -0.19 -10.48 -4.60
N GLN A 473 0.41 -11.38 -5.39
CA GLN A 473 1.83 -11.33 -5.72
C GLN A 473 2.17 -10.01 -6.42
N LEU A 474 1.33 -9.58 -7.36
CA LEU A 474 1.46 -8.29 -8.04
C LEU A 474 1.40 -7.11 -7.05
N ALA A 475 0.46 -7.14 -6.11
CA ALA A 475 0.34 -6.10 -5.09
C ALA A 475 1.55 -6.03 -4.15
N PHE A 476 2.09 -7.19 -3.75
CA PHE A 476 3.33 -7.26 -2.98
C PHE A 476 4.50 -6.68 -3.78
N MET A 477 4.74 -7.12 -5.01
CA MET A 477 5.87 -6.63 -5.81
C MET A 477 5.82 -5.12 -6.08
N ASN A 478 4.63 -4.55 -6.23
CA ASN A 478 4.48 -3.12 -6.53
C ASN A 478 4.64 -2.20 -5.30
N HIS A 479 4.36 -2.68 -4.09
CA HIS A 479 4.29 -1.79 -2.91
C HIS A 479 5.20 -2.20 -1.74
N PHE A 480 5.85 -3.37 -1.78
CA PHE A 480 6.62 -3.92 -0.65
C PHE A 480 7.61 -2.89 -0.06
N PRO A 481 7.66 -2.71 1.28
CA PRO A 481 8.48 -1.67 1.91
C PRO A 481 9.93 -2.15 2.04
N LEU A 482 10.53 -2.59 0.94
CA LEU A 482 11.86 -3.21 0.86
C LEU A 482 12.93 -2.29 1.45
N PHE A 483 12.92 -1.02 1.05
CA PHE A 483 13.93 -0.06 1.49
C PHE A 483 13.76 0.31 2.96
N ALA A 484 12.52 0.46 3.44
CA ALA A 484 12.27 0.68 4.86
C ALA A 484 12.70 -0.53 5.70
N LEU A 485 12.47 -1.77 5.24
CA LEU A 485 12.95 -2.98 5.88
C LEU A 485 14.49 -3.02 5.93
N MET A 486 15.14 -2.74 4.80
CA MET A 486 16.60 -2.67 4.69
C MET A 486 17.16 -1.64 5.68
N LEU A 487 16.59 -0.44 5.74
CA LEU A 487 16.99 0.58 6.70
C LEU A 487 16.76 0.12 8.14
N ARG A 488 15.64 -0.55 8.42
CA ARG A 488 15.34 -1.06 9.75
C ARG A 488 16.36 -2.07 10.26
N VAL A 489 16.94 -2.87 9.36
CA VAL A 489 18.00 -3.84 9.66
C VAL A 489 19.37 -3.16 9.75
N LYS A 490 19.70 -2.28 8.80
CA LYS A 490 21.04 -1.66 8.69
C LYS A 490 21.27 -0.52 9.68
N ASP A 491 20.29 0.35 9.88
CA ASP A 491 20.34 1.49 10.80
C ASP A 491 18.93 1.82 11.35
N PRO A 492 18.47 1.09 12.39
CA PRO A 492 17.17 1.28 13.03
C PRO A 492 16.78 2.73 13.34
N TRP A 493 17.75 3.58 13.69
CA TRP A 493 17.52 4.94 14.17
C TRP A 493 17.19 5.95 13.07
N ARG A 494 17.21 5.52 11.80
CA ARG A 494 16.68 6.30 10.66
C ARG A 494 15.16 6.22 10.53
N LEU A 495 14.54 5.28 11.24
CA LEU A 495 13.09 5.08 11.30
C LEU A 495 12.63 5.29 12.75
N PRO A 496 12.52 6.54 13.22
CA PRO A 496 12.09 6.82 14.59
C PRO A 496 10.62 6.45 14.80
N GLY A 497 10.39 5.75 15.90
CA GLY A 497 9.10 5.22 16.37
C GLY A 497 8.59 5.88 17.66
N GLY A 498 9.36 6.80 18.22
CA GLY A 498 9.13 7.42 19.52
C GLY A 498 10.45 7.80 20.20
N ILE A 499 10.34 8.36 21.39
CA ILE A 499 11.50 8.67 22.26
C ILE A 499 11.33 8.01 23.62
N TYR A 500 12.45 7.68 24.26
CA TYR A 500 12.48 7.21 25.63
C TYR A 500 13.64 7.86 26.39
N PHE A 501 13.51 7.92 27.70
CA PHE A 501 14.52 8.51 28.57
C PHE A 501 15.32 7.41 29.27
N ILE A 502 16.63 7.59 29.32
CA ILE A 502 17.52 6.79 30.15
C ILE A 502 17.97 7.66 31.33
N LEU A 503 17.67 7.21 32.54
CA LEU A 503 18.21 7.78 33.77
C LEU A 503 19.54 7.10 34.10
N ASP A 504 20.64 7.86 34.12
CA ASP A 504 21.90 7.36 34.67
C ASP A 504 21.86 7.50 36.20
N ARG A 505 21.71 6.36 36.89
CA ARG A 505 21.57 6.32 38.36
C ARG A 505 22.81 6.84 39.10
N ASN A 506 23.98 6.81 38.48
CA ASN A 506 25.23 7.20 39.13
C ASN A 506 25.48 8.71 39.09
N GLU A 507 24.89 9.40 38.13
CA GLU A 507 25.18 10.81 37.85
C GLU A 507 23.90 11.68 37.86
N HIS A 508 22.73 11.07 38.12
CA HIS A 508 21.42 11.73 38.17
C HIS A 508 21.07 12.55 36.91
N PHE A 509 21.55 12.12 35.74
CA PHE A 509 21.25 12.77 34.47
C PHE A 509 20.22 11.98 33.65
N LEU A 510 19.35 12.71 32.95
CA LEU A 510 18.34 12.17 32.05
C LEU A 510 18.79 12.37 30.61
N VAL A 511 18.88 11.30 29.82
CA VAL A 511 19.27 11.36 28.40
C VAL A 511 18.12 10.87 27.51
N ILE A 512 17.77 11.65 26.50
CA ILE A 512 16.79 11.29 25.47
C ILE A 512 17.43 10.36 24.46
N LYS A 513 16.75 9.27 24.11
CA LYS A 513 17.10 8.39 22.99
C LYS A 513 15.90 8.13 22.09
N SER A 514 16.19 7.89 20.81
CA SER A 514 15.18 7.49 19.82
C SER A 514 14.91 5.99 19.90
N GLN A 515 13.63 5.62 19.92
CA GLN A 515 13.15 4.25 19.81
C GLN A 515 12.83 3.97 18.35
N PRO A 516 13.36 2.91 17.73
CA PRO A 516 13.05 2.60 16.33
C PRO A 516 11.65 2.00 16.17
N VAL A 517 10.99 2.26 15.03
CA VAL A 517 9.64 1.74 14.70
C VAL A 517 9.58 0.21 14.80
N PRO A 518 8.54 -0.41 15.38
CA PRO A 518 8.39 -1.86 15.38
C PRO A 518 8.01 -2.38 13.97
N PHE A 519 8.41 -3.62 13.64
CA PHE A 519 8.08 -4.23 12.33
C PHE A 519 6.58 -4.26 12.06
N SER A 520 5.75 -4.47 13.09
CA SER A 520 4.29 -4.46 12.96
C SER A 520 3.74 -3.16 12.35
N SER A 521 4.33 -2.01 12.68
CA SER A 521 3.93 -0.71 12.13
C SER A 521 4.33 -0.55 10.66
N ILE A 522 5.45 -1.14 10.24
CA ILE A 522 5.87 -1.17 8.82
C ILE A 522 4.90 -2.05 8.00
N PHE A 523 4.46 -3.17 8.58
CA PHE A 523 3.59 -4.14 7.89
C PHE A 523 2.09 -3.91 8.08
N PHE A 524 1.67 -2.87 8.81
CA PHE A 524 0.26 -2.65 9.18
C PHE A 524 -0.69 -2.66 7.97
N GLN A 525 -0.27 -2.05 6.86
CA GLN A 525 -1.07 -2.01 5.63
C GLN A 525 -1.23 -3.39 4.98
N TYR A 526 -0.20 -4.21 5.02
CA TYR A 526 -0.23 -5.59 4.51
C TYR A 526 -1.16 -6.49 5.30
N ILE A 527 -1.16 -6.30 6.62
CA ILE A 527 -2.11 -6.99 7.51
C ILE A 527 -3.54 -6.57 7.16
N ARG A 528 -3.78 -5.27 6.87
CA ARG A 528 -5.10 -4.78 6.45
C ARG A 528 -5.54 -5.35 5.10
N LEU A 529 -4.67 -5.40 4.10
CA LEU A 529 -5.00 -6.03 2.80
C LEU A 529 -5.27 -7.52 2.97
N SER A 530 -4.41 -8.23 3.71
CA SER A 530 -4.58 -9.66 3.97
C SER A 530 -5.93 -9.94 4.65
N SER A 531 -6.31 -9.12 5.64
CA SER A 531 -7.62 -9.19 6.28
C SER A 531 -8.79 -8.97 5.30
N ARG A 532 -8.68 -7.97 4.40
CA ARG A 532 -9.68 -7.74 3.34
C ARG A 532 -9.80 -8.95 2.42
N LEU A 533 -8.68 -9.49 1.98
CA LEU A 533 -8.63 -10.66 1.09
C LEU A 533 -9.25 -11.89 1.77
N ALA A 534 -8.87 -12.16 3.02
CA ALA A 534 -9.42 -13.24 3.83
C ALA A 534 -10.93 -13.09 4.05
N SER A 535 -11.42 -11.85 4.24
CA SER A 535 -12.86 -11.57 4.38
C SER A 535 -13.64 -11.76 3.07
N HIS A 536 -13.00 -11.48 1.92
CA HIS A 536 -13.62 -11.62 0.61
C HIS A 536 -13.72 -13.08 0.20
N TYR A 537 -12.63 -13.84 0.36
CA TYR A 537 -12.52 -15.25 0.00
C TYR A 537 -12.80 -16.19 1.18
N ASN A 538 -13.53 -15.72 2.21
CA ASN A 538 -13.92 -16.56 3.33
C ASN A 538 -14.78 -17.75 2.85
N PRO A 539 -14.45 -19.00 3.21
CA PRO A 539 -15.13 -20.19 2.70
C PRO A 539 -16.62 -20.21 3.05
N LEU A 540 -17.02 -19.73 4.23
CA LEU A 540 -18.43 -19.69 4.63
C LEU A 540 -19.24 -18.69 3.80
N ARG A 541 -18.65 -17.54 3.50
CA ARG A 541 -19.27 -16.52 2.63
C ARG A 541 -19.41 -17.04 1.19
N LEU A 542 -18.36 -17.68 0.66
CA LEU A 542 -18.37 -18.27 -0.67
C LEU A 542 -19.40 -19.38 -0.76
N LEU A 543 -19.45 -20.28 0.24
CA LEU A 543 -20.46 -21.32 0.34
C LEU A 543 -21.87 -20.74 0.38
N GLY A 544 -22.12 -19.70 1.18
CA GLY A 544 -23.41 -19.01 1.22
C GLY A 544 -23.81 -18.41 -0.13
N ARG A 545 -22.86 -17.87 -0.91
CA ARG A 545 -23.13 -17.38 -2.27
C ARG A 545 -23.44 -18.51 -3.25
N LEU A 546 -22.70 -19.61 -3.17
CA LEU A 546 -22.94 -20.81 -3.97
C LEU A 546 -24.33 -21.39 -3.70
N LEU A 547 -24.69 -21.57 -2.43
CA LEU A 547 -25.99 -22.11 -2.03
C LEU A 547 -27.14 -21.21 -2.46
N THR A 548 -26.96 -19.90 -2.49
CA THR A 548 -27.99 -18.93 -2.91
C THR A 548 -28.03 -18.66 -4.42
N GLY A 549 -27.17 -19.29 -5.23
CA GLY A 549 -27.10 -19.07 -6.68
C GLY A 549 -26.60 -17.68 -7.07
N LYS A 550 -25.91 -16.98 -6.17
CA LYS A 550 -25.30 -15.68 -6.45
C LYS A 550 -23.95 -15.87 -7.14
N LEU A 551 -23.70 -15.06 -8.18
CA LEU A 551 -22.47 -15.13 -8.96
C LEU A 551 -21.22 -14.93 -8.09
N LEU A 552 -20.23 -15.80 -8.25
CA LEU A 552 -18.89 -15.62 -7.72
C LEU A 552 -18.18 -14.52 -8.51
N LYS A 553 -17.94 -13.38 -7.85
CA LYS A 553 -17.19 -12.25 -8.40
C LYS A 553 -15.77 -12.26 -7.82
N PRO A 554 -14.72 -12.05 -8.63
CA PRO A 554 -13.39 -11.79 -8.10
C PRO A 554 -13.41 -10.48 -7.30
N ILE A 555 -12.47 -10.34 -6.38
CA ILE A 555 -12.31 -9.08 -5.66
C ILE A 555 -11.95 -7.98 -6.68
N PRO A 556 -12.56 -6.78 -6.62
CA PRO A 556 -12.24 -5.74 -7.59
C PRO A 556 -10.77 -5.33 -7.49
N ARG A 557 -10.07 -5.28 -8.61
CA ARG A 557 -8.63 -4.99 -8.69
C ARG A 557 -8.23 -3.65 -8.04
N TYR A 558 -9.10 -2.64 -8.09
CA TYR A 558 -8.88 -1.37 -7.40
C TYR A 558 -8.83 -1.50 -5.87
N SER A 559 -9.52 -2.48 -5.29
CA SER A 559 -9.57 -2.69 -3.83
C SER A 559 -8.30 -3.32 -3.26
N ILE A 560 -7.46 -3.88 -4.14
CA ILE A 560 -6.16 -4.47 -3.83
C ILE A 560 -5.03 -3.43 -3.91
N ARG A 561 -5.17 -2.36 -4.72
CA ARG A 561 -4.16 -1.30 -4.82
C ARG A 561 -4.00 -0.55 -3.51
N TYR A 562 -2.75 -0.25 -3.16
CA TYR A 562 -2.39 0.44 -1.92
C TYR A 562 -2.45 1.97 -1.98
N SER A 563 -2.79 2.59 -3.12
CA SER A 563 -2.99 4.04 -3.20
C SER A 563 -4.38 4.38 -3.74
N LYS A 564 -4.93 5.47 -3.18
CA LYS A 564 -6.30 6.00 -3.36
C LYS A 564 -7.39 5.18 -2.66
N SER A 565 -7.42 5.32 -1.34
CA SER A 565 -8.70 5.56 -0.66
C SER A 565 -9.34 6.81 -1.29
N THR A 566 -9.95 6.68 -2.46
CA THR A 566 -10.98 7.62 -2.89
C THR A 566 -12.13 7.44 -1.90
N GLY A 567 -12.13 8.26 -0.84
CA GLY A 567 -13.39 8.69 -0.28
C GLY A 567 -14.22 9.24 -1.44
N LYS A 568 -15.45 8.75 -1.58
CA LYS A 568 -16.41 8.98 -2.69
C LYS A 568 -16.28 8.02 -3.88
N ARG A 569 -16.80 6.80 -3.72
CA ARG A 569 -17.48 6.03 -4.78
C ARG A 569 -18.25 4.81 -4.24
N GLU A 570 -18.75 4.91 -3.00
CA GLU A 570 -19.81 4.04 -2.49
C GLU A 570 -21.07 4.89 -2.34
N GLU A 571 -21.71 5.20 -3.47
CA GLU A 571 -23.14 5.52 -3.56
C GLU A 571 -23.72 4.77 -4.75
#